data_AF-A0A847CFN5-F1
#
_entry.id   AF-A0A847CFN5-F1
#
_cell.length_a   1.000
_cell.length_b   1.000
_cell.length_c   1.000
_cell.angle_alpha   90.00
_cell.angle_beta   90.00
_cell.angle_gamma   90.00
#
_symmetry.space_group_name_H-M   'P 1'
#
loop_
_entity.id
_entity.type
_entity.pdbx_description
1 polymer ?
#
loop_
_entity_poly.entity_id
_entity_poly.type
_entity_poly.pdbx_seq_one_letter_code
_entity_poly.pdbx_strand_id
1 'polypeptide(L)'
;MANVTIRLDSDDKNEFSAICDKIGLSVSSAFNIFVKTVIHEQGIPFMLSAKDDGFNSKANISYLEKIKKLDDEGKLKFVEHTLEEIDRMAK
;
A
#
# COMPACT_ATOMS: atom_id res chain seq x y z
N MET A 1 -10.85 25.81 6.40
CA MET A 1 -10.77 24.66 7.33
C MET A 1 -11.85 23.68 6.93
N ALA A 2 -11.55 22.39 6.94
CA ALA A 2 -12.52 21.33 6.70
C ALA A 2 -12.56 20.42 7.93
N ASN A 3 -13.74 19.89 8.26
CA ASN A 3 -13.93 19.00 9.40
C ASN A 3 -14.07 17.56 8.91
N VAL A 4 -13.41 16.63 9.61
CA VAL A 4 -13.51 15.19 9.36
C VAL A 4 -13.94 14.53 10.67
N THR A 5 -14.97 13.69 10.61
CA THR A 5 -15.43 12.88 11.75
C THR A 5 -15.09 11.43 11.49
N ILE A 6 -14.36 10.80 12.40
CA ILE A 6 -13.91 9.41 12.29
C ILE A 6 -14.58 8.62 13.40
N ARG A 7 -15.14 7.46 13.06
CA ARG A 7 -15.63 6.49 14.05
C ARG A 7 -14.54 5.47 14.30
N LEU A 8 -14.24 5.24 15.58
CA LEU A 8 -13.25 4.30 16.08
C LEU A 8 -13.91 3.49 17.19
N ASP A 9 -13.42 2.29 17.44
CA ASP A 9 -13.77 1.60 18.68
C ASP A 9 -13.28 2.41 19.89
N SER A 10 -13.96 2.25 21.03
CA SER A 10 -13.61 2.97 22.25
C SER A 10 -12.21 2.58 22.74
N ASP A 11 -11.85 1.31 22.61
CA ASP A 11 -10.56 0.80 23.05
C ASP A 11 -9.44 1.31 22.14
N ASP A 12 -9.61 1.22 20.81
CA ASP A 12 -8.66 1.73 19.82
C ASP A 12 -8.39 3.24 20.00
N LYS A 13 -9.45 4.02 20.25
CA LYS A 13 -9.34 5.46 20.49
C LYS A 13 -8.49 5.75 21.74
N ASN A 14 -8.74 5.01 22.82
CA ASN A 14 -8.03 5.19 24.09
C ASN A 14 -6.54 4.83 23.94
N GLU A 15 -6.24 3.72 23.27
CA GLU A 15 -4.85 3.31 23.01
C GLU A 15 -4.14 4.32 22.11
N PHE A 16 -4.78 4.76 21.02
CA PHE A 16 -4.21 5.75 20.12
C PHE A 16 -3.93 7.09 20.82
N SER A 17 -4.86 7.57 21.65
CA SER A 17 -4.68 8.80 22.43
C SER A 17 -3.50 8.67 23.40
N ALA A 18 -3.40 7.55 24.12
CA ALA A 18 -2.31 7.32 25.06
C ALA A 18 -0.93 7.29 24.38
N ILE A 19 -0.85 6.76 23.16
CA ILE A 19 0.38 6.80 22.35
C ILE A 19 0.70 8.23 21.91
N CYS A 20 -0.29 8.97 21.41
CA CYS A 20 -0.10 10.37 20.99
C CYS A 20 0.43 11.23 22.16
N ASP A 21 -0.16 11.08 23.36
CA ASP A 21 0.25 11.83 24.55
C ASP A 21 1.69 11.52 24.97
N LYS A 22 2.11 10.25 24.92
CA LYS A 22 3.49 9.84 25.22
C LYS A 22 4.52 10.45 24.27
N ILE A 23 4.14 10.66 23.01
CA ILE A 23 5.02 11.23 21.98
C ILE A 23 4.91 12.77 21.96
N GLY A 24 4.00 13.36 22.74
CA GLY A 24 3.81 14.81 22.83
C GLY A 24 2.99 15.39 21.66
N LEU A 25 2.11 14.59 21.05
CA LEU A 25 1.24 15.00 19.96
C LEU A 25 -0.23 14.95 20.37
N SER A 26 -1.04 15.85 19.83
CA SER A 26 -2.49 15.68 19.86
C SER A 26 -2.93 14.65 18.80
N VAL A 27 -4.05 13.97 19.05
CA VAL A 27 -4.71 13.09 18.06
C VAL A 27 -4.91 13.80 16.71
N SER A 28 -5.33 15.07 16.73
CA SER A 28 -5.50 15.88 15.52
C SER A 28 -4.18 16.15 14.80
N SER A 29 -3.10 16.40 15.54
CA SER A 29 -1.76 16.60 14.95
C SER A 29 -1.26 15.32 14.30
N ALA A 30 -1.40 14.17 14.98
CA ALA A 30 -1.02 12.86 14.45
C ALA A 30 -1.80 12.53 13.17
N PHE A 31 -3.12 12.77 13.15
CA PHE A 31 -3.95 12.56 11.97
C PHE A 31 -3.56 13.50 10.82
N ASN A 32 -3.27 14.77 11.10
CA ASN A 32 -2.80 15.71 10.08
C ASN A 32 -1.46 15.28 9.47
N ILE A 33 -0.53 14.77 10.28
CA ILE A 33 0.73 14.21 9.79
C ILE A 33 0.45 13.05 8.83
N PHE A 34 -0.39 12.10 9.25
CA PHE A 34 -0.78 10.97 8.39
C PHE A 34 -1.34 11.43 7.04
N VAL A 35 -2.29 12.37 7.03
CA VAL A 35 -2.87 12.92 5.80
C VAL A 35 -1.80 13.58 4.91
N LYS A 36 -0.86 14.31 5.50
CA LYS A 36 0.23 14.95 4.75
C LYS A 36 1.17 13.92 4.13
N THR A 37 1.48 12.85 4.86
CA THR A 37 2.32 11.77 4.33
C THR A 37 1.60 11.04 3.18
N VAL A 38 0.30 10.77 3.31
CA VAL A 38 -0.50 10.17 2.22
C VAL A 38 -0.45 11.02 0.95
N ILE A 39 -0.60 12.34 1.08
CA ILE A 39 -0.53 13.27 -0.05
C ILE A 39 0.88 13.30 -0.64
N HIS A 40 1.91 13.26 0.20
CA HIS A 40 3.30 13.32 -0.25
C HIS A 40 3.71 12.06 -1.02
N GLU A 41 3.31 10.89 -0.54
CA GLU A 41 3.66 9.60 -1.12
C GLU A 41 2.68 9.14 -2.22
N GLN A 42 1.58 9.88 -2.43
CA GLN A 42 0.49 9.48 -3.34
C GLN A 42 -0.01 8.04 -3.05
N GLY A 43 -0.04 7.67 -1.78
CA GLY A 43 -0.31 6.30 -1.33
C GLY A 43 -0.45 6.22 0.19
N ILE A 44 -0.84 5.07 0.71
CA ILE A 44 -0.91 4.86 2.17
C ILE A 44 0.51 4.65 2.72
N PRO A 45 0.96 5.44 3.70
CA PRO A 45 2.35 5.46 4.20
C PRO A 45 2.66 4.33 5.17
N PHE A 46 2.18 3.14 4.86
CA PHE A 46 2.49 1.88 5.52
C PHE A 46 2.13 0.73 4.59
N MET A 47 2.80 -0.40 4.76
CA MET A 47 2.52 -1.58 3.97
C MET A 47 1.12 -2.10 4.28
N LEU A 48 0.26 -2.12 3.27
CA LEU A 48 -1.02 -2.81 3.35
C LEU A 48 -0.78 -4.28 3.04
N SER A 49 -0.86 -5.12 4.07
CA SER A 49 -0.85 -6.57 3.90
C SER A 49 -2.15 -7.13 4.45
N ALA A 50 -2.96 -7.70 3.56
CA ALA A 50 -3.94 -8.69 3.96
C ALA A 50 -3.23 -10.03 3.91
N LYS A 51 -3.37 -10.86 4.96
CA LYS A 51 -2.70 -12.18 5.03
C LYS A 51 -3.01 -13.09 3.83
N ASP A 52 -4.04 -12.79 3.04
CA ASP A 52 -4.52 -13.55 1.89
C ASP A 52 -4.78 -12.68 0.65
N ASP A 53 -3.96 -11.66 0.36
CA ASP A 53 -4.01 -11.09 -0.98
C ASP A 53 -3.25 -12.02 -1.97
N GLY A 54 -3.94 -12.49 -3.02
CA GLY A 54 -3.35 -13.44 -3.98
C GLY A 54 -2.12 -12.89 -4.69
N PHE A 55 -1.97 -11.56 -4.72
CA PHE A 55 -0.88 -10.83 -5.34
C PHE A 55 0.43 -10.95 -4.56
N ASN A 56 0.41 -10.88 -3.23
CA ASN A 56 1.59 -11.01 -2.36
C ASN A 56 1.79 -12.46 -1.88
N SER A 57 1.18 -13.44 -2.56
CA SER A 57 1.46 -14.85 -2.30
C SER A 57 2.95 -15.17 -2.54
N LYS A 58 3.52 -16.08 -1.74
CA LYS A 58 4.94 -16.49 -1.89
C LYS A 58 5.28 -16.91 -3.31
N ALA A 59 4.36 -17.63 -3.95
CA ALA A 59 4.52 -18.08 -5.33
C ALA A 59 4.63 -16.89 -6.31
N ASN A 60 3.77 -15.88 -6.15
CA ASN A 60 3.82 -14.70 -7.01
C ASN A 60 5.07 -13.85 -6.73
N ILE A 61 5.44 -13.64 -5.46
CA ILE A 61 6.66 -12.90 -5.10
C ILE A 61 7.90 -13.57 -5.72
N SER A 62 8.05 -14.89 -5.57
CA SER A 62 9.17 -15.62 -6.17
C SER A 62 9.18 -15.58 -7.71
N TYR A 63 8.01 -15.44 -8.34
CA TYR A 63 7.92 -15.22 -9.78
C TYR A 63 8.41 -13.81 -10.16
N LEU A 64 7.94 -12.79 -9.45
CA LEU A 64 8.34 -11.39 -9.67
C LEU A 64 9.84 -11.17 -9.45
N GLU A 65 10.43 -11.81 -8.43
CA GLU A 65 11.89 -11.77 -8.18
C GLU A 65 12.70 -12.37 -9.34
N LYS A 66 12.22 -13.46 -9.95
CA LYS A 66 12.86 -14.04 -11.14
C LYS A 66 12.80 -13.11 -12.34
N ILE A 67 11.65 -12.46 -12.57
CA ILE A 67 11.50 -11.47 -13.64
C ILE A 67 12.46 -10.31 -13.41
N LYS A 68 12.49 -9.74 -12.21
CA LYS A 68 13.39 -8.64 -11.86
C LYS A 68 14.85 -8.99 -12.11
N LYS A 69 15.28 -10.19 -11.72
CA LYS A 69 16.64 -10.66 -11.98
C LYS A 69 16.96 -10.76 -13.48
N LEU A 70 16.02 -11.23 -14.30
CA LEU A 70 16.20 -11.29 -15.75
C LEU A 70 16.26 -9.89 -16.37
N ASP A 71 15.54 -8.92 -15.82
CA ASP A 71 15.59 -7.51 -16.21
C ASP A 71 16.95 -6.89 -15.87
N ASP A 72 17.40 -7.06 -14.61
CA ASP A 72 18.70 -6.58 -14.13
C ASP A 72 19.87 -7.18 -14.94
N GLU A 73 19.74 -8.42 -15.41
CA GLU A 73 20.72 -9.11 -16.26
C GLU A 73 20.58 -8.77 -17.77
N GLY A 74 19.60 -7.96 -18.16
CA GLY A 74 19.33 -7.60 -19.56
C GLY A 74 18.85 -8.77 -20.44
N LYS A 75 18.29 -9.81 -19.82
CA LYS A 75 17.83 -11.05 -20.49
C LYS A 75 16.31 -11.10 -20.67
N LEU A 76 15.60 -10.04 -20.30
CA LEU A 76 14.16 -9.99 -20.47
C LEU A 76 13.79 -10.04 -21.95
N LYS A 77 12.90 -10.96 -22.32
CA LYS A 77 12.37 -11.08 -23.67
C LYS A 77 10.97 -10.51 -23.69
N PHE A 78 10.79 -9.39 -24.37
CA PHE A 78 9.49 -8.82 -24.64
C PHE A 78 8.90 -9.47 -25.89
N VAL A 79 7.62 -9.83 -25.81
CA VAL A 79 6.83 -10.22 -26.98
C VAL A 79 5.80 -9.11 -27.17
N GLU A 80 5.83 -8.48 -28.34
CA GLU A 80 4.84 -7.48 -28.68
C GLU A 80 3.51 -8.17 -28.96
N HIS A 81 2.46 -7.72 -28.28
CA HIS A 81 1.08 -8.14 -28.51
C HIS A 81 0.22 -6.93 -28.80
N THR A 82 -0.69 -7.07 -29.75
CA THR A 82 -1.72 -6.07 -30.02
C THR A 82 -2.77 -6.10 -28.91
N LEU A 83 -3.46 -4.97 -28.70
CA LEU A 83 -4.55 -4.88 -27.72
C LEU A 83 -5.67 -5.90 -28.00
N GLU A 84 -5.93 -6.19 -29.27
CA GLU A 84 -6.92 -7.19 -29.68
C GLU A 84 -6.52 -8.62 -29.30
N GLU A 85 -5.22 -8.95 -29.33
CA GLU A 85 -4.72 -10.27 -28.92
C GLU A 85 -4.78 -10.46 -27.40
N ILE A 86 -4.49 -9.41 -26.63
CA ILE A 86 -4.57 -9.44 -25.17
C ILE A 86 -6.01 -9.66 -24.72
N ASP A 87 -6.98 -8.97 -25.34
CA ASP A 87 -8.41 -9.13 -25.00
C ASP A 87 -8.92 -10.55 -25.28
N ARG A 88 -8.38 -11.23 -26.32
CA ARG A 88 -8.70 -12.63 -26.61
C ARG A 88 -8.11 -13.61 -25.59
N MET A 89 -6.97 -13.28 -24.97
CA MET A 89 -6.32 -14.13 -23.96
C MET A 89 -6.93 -14.00 -22.55
N ALA A 90 -7.66 -12.91 -22.29
CA ALA A 90 -8.28 -12.63 -21.00
C ALA A 90 -9.66 -13.30 -20.80
N LYS A 91 -10.20 -13.97 -21.83
CA LYS A 91 -11.44 -14.77 -21.80
C LYS A 91 -11.14 -16.24 -21.52
#